data_AF-A0A4Q3D4K5-F1
#
_entry.id   AF-A0A4Q3D4K5-F1
#
_cell.length_a   1.000
_cell.length_b   1.000
_cell.length_c   1.000
_cell.angle_alpha   90.00
_cell.angle_beta   90.00
_cell.angle_gamma   90.00
#
_symmetry.space_group_name_H-M   'P 1'
#
loop_
_entity.id
_entity.type
_entity.pdbx_description
1 polymer ?
#
loop_
_entity_poly.entity_id
_entity_poly.type
_entity_poly.pdbx_seq_one_letter_code
_entity_poly.pdbx_strand_id
1 'polypeptide(L)'
;MAKKSTSPAPPVYSRCLLLSVYETDAMVAARIRGLLSHYFYIELQNSFFISCESELRPALNKILMEENICFSMIYISDKAGNMVSGNRLPEGDLAKLKKIV
;
A
#
# COMPACT_ATOMS: atom_id res chain seq x y z
N MET A 1 43.22 5.41 -17.10
CA MET A 1 42.29 5.70 -15.98
C MET A 1 40.90 5.22 -16.38
N ALA A 2 40.41 4.12 -15.80
CA ALA A 2 39.11 3.55 -16.13
C ALA A 2 37.99 4.35 -15.46
N LYS A 3 37.02 4.84 -16.25
CA LYS A 3 35.79 5.47 -15.76
C LYS A 3 35.00 4.41 -14.99
N LYS A 4 34.92 4.55 -13.65
CA LYS A 4 33.95 3.79 -12.84
C LYS A 4 32.55 4.15 -13.35
N SER A 5 31.90 3.21 -14.02
CA SER A 5 30.47 3.30 -14.31
C SER A 5 29.73 3.26 -12.98
N THR A 6 29.37 4.42 -12.45
CA THR A 6 28.40 4.52 -11.37
C THR A 6 27.06 4.15 -11.97
N SER A 7 26.66 2.89 -11.83
CA SER A 7 25.27 2.48 -11.98
C SER A 7 24.42 3.43 -11.12
N PRO A 8 23.35 4.05 -11.64
CA PRO A 8 22.48 4.87 -10.81
C PRO A 8 21.99 4.01 -9.64
N ALA A 9 22.11 4.54 -8.42
CA ALA A 9 21.54 3.89 -7.25
C ALA A 9 20.05 3.60 -7.53
N PRO A 10 19.52 2.43 -7.12
CA PRO A 10 18.12 2.13 -7.32
C PRO A 10 17.29 3.29 -6.77
N PRO A 11 16.21 3.70 -7.45
CA PRO A 11 15.40 4.82 -7.00
C PRO A 11 14.99 4.56 -5.55
N VAL A 12 15.33 5.49 -4.66
CA VAL A 12 14.84 5.49 -3.29
C VAL A 12 13.34 5.70 -3.42
N TYR A 13 12.56 4.63 -3.25
CA TYR A 13 11.10 4.72 -3.23
C TYR A 13 10.71 5.50 -1.98
N SER A 14 10.60 6.82 -2.12
CA SER A 14 10.26 7.78 -1.06
C SER A 14 8.86 7.55 -0.48
N ARG A 15 8.07 6.68 -1.12
CA ARG A 15 6.66 6.43 -0.83
C ARG A 15 6.36 4.94 -0.95
N CYS A 16 5.74 4.39 0.08
CA CYS A 16 5.31 3.00 0.12
C CYS A 16 3.88 2.93 0.65
N LEU A 17 3.08 2.05 0.07
CA LEU A 17 1.73 1.74 0.54
C LEU A 17 1.68 0.26 0.90
N LEU A 18 1.46 -0.02 2.18
CA LEU A 18 1.07 -1.35 2.65
C LEU A 18 -0.45 -1.43 2.62
N LEU A 19 -0.99 -2.38 1.88
CA LEU A 19 -2.41 -2.74 1.91
C LEU A 19 -2.52 -4.15 2.49
N SER A 20 -3.30 -4.33 3.54
CA SER A 20 -3.61 -5.64 4.10
C SER A 20 -5.12 -5.89 4.01
N VAL A 21 -5.51 -7.02 3.44
CA VAL A 21 -6.91 -7.37 3.20
C VAL A 21 -7.31 -8.52 4.12
N TYR A 22 -8.43 -8.36 4.83
CA TYR A 22 -8.87 -9.29 5.86
C TYR A 22 -9.87 -10.32 5.35
N GLU A 23 -10.70 -9.94 4.38
CA GLU A 23 -11.64 -10.86 3.74
C GLU A 23 -11.03 -11.47 2.48
N THR A 24 -11.00 -12.80 2.44
CA THR A 24 -10.23 -13.60 1.48
C THR A 24 -11.13 -14.31 0.48
N ASP A 25 -12.02 -13.55 -0.16
CA ASP A 25 -12.61 -14.02 -1.40
C ASP A 25 -11.55 -13.98 -2.50
N ALA A 26 -11.37 -15.09 -3.22
CA ALA A 26 -10.44 -15.20 -4.34
C ALA A 26 -10.69 -14.11 -5.41
N MET A 27 -11.95 -13.69 -5.58
CA MET A 27 -12.35 -12.64 -6.51
C MET A 27 -11.88 -11.26 -6.07
N VAL A 28 -11.89 -10.97 -4.75
CA VAL A 28 -11.36 -9.73 -4.19
C VAL A 28 -9.86 -9.63 -4.43
N ALA A 29 -9.12 -10.70 -4.15
CA ALA A 29 -7.68 -10.74 -4.40
C ALA A 29 -7.36 -10.55 -5.89
N ALA A 30 -8.07 -11.22 -6.79
CA ALA A 30 -7.89 -11.06 -8.24
C ALA A 30 -8.17 -9.62 -8.70
N ARG A 31 -9.19 -8.97 -8.14
CA ARG A 31 -9.55 -7.59 -8.46
C ARG A 31 -8.49 -6.60 -8.00
N ILE A 32 -7.95 -6.76 -6.78
CA ILE A 32 -6.85 -5.94 -6.27
C ILE A 32 -5.61 -6.10 -7.15
N ARG A 33 -5.25 -7.33 -7.54
CA ARG A 33 -4.15 -7.56 -8.51
C ARG A 33 -4.40 -6.86 -9.84
N GLY A 34 -5.65 -6.83 -10.32
CA GLY A 34 -6.04 -6.08 -11.51
C GLY A 34 -5.81 -4.57 -11.35
N LEU A 35 -6.23 -3.98 -10.23
CA LEU A 35 -6.00 -2.56 -9.91
C LEU A 35 -4.52 -2.23 -9.79
N LEU A 36 -3.71 -3.18 -9.30
CA LEU A 36 -2.28 -3.02 -9.11
C LEU A 36 -1.44 -3.42 -10.34
N SER A 37 -2.05 -3.82 -11.44
CA SER A 37 -1.36 -4.36 -12.63
C SER A 37 -0.35 -3.39 -13.27
N HIS A 38 -0.51 -2.09 -13.05
CA HIS A 38 0.39 -1.05 -13.54
C HIS A 38 1.42 -0.57 -12.49
N TYR A 39 1.40 -1.14 -11.29
CA TYR A 39 2.26 -0.74 -10.18
C TYR A 39 3.26 -1.84 -9.84
N PHE A 40 4.40 -1.42 -9.30
CA PHE A 40 5.38 -2.36 -8.76
C PHE A 40 4.96 -2.72 -7.32
N TYR A 41 4.63 -3.99 -7.09
CA TYR A 41 4.26 -4.47 -5.77
C TYR A 41 4.79 -5.88 -5.48
N ILE A 42 4.93 -6.18 -4.20
CA ILE A 42 5.16 -7.53 -3.68
C ILE A 42 3.89 -7.94 -2.93
N GLU A 43 3.41 -9.16 -3.19
CA GLU A 43 2.26 -9.74 -2.49
C GLU A 43 2.72 -10.88 -1.55
N LEU A 44 2.30 -10.81 -0.29
CA LEU A 44 2.55 -11.82 0.74
C LEU A 44 1.29 -12.04 1.58
N GLN A 45 0.73 -13.24 1.55
CA GLN A 45 -0.38 -13.65 2.43
C GLN A 45 -1.51 -12.58 2.55
N ASN A 46 -2.00 -12.10 1.40
CA ASN A 46 -3.05 -11.05 1.27
C ASN A 46 -2.63 -9.63 1.71
N SER A 47 -1.34 -9.41 1.85
CA SER A 47 -0.76 -8.08 2.03
C SER A 47 0.04 -7.67 0.79
N PHE A 48 -0.17 -6.44 0.35
CA PHE A 48 0.44 -5.85 -0.85
C PHE A 48 1.36 -4.71 -0.42
N PHE A 49 2.63 -4.84 -0.75
CA PHE A 49 3.66 -3.83 -0.53
C PHE A 49 3.88 -3.11 -1.84
N ILE A 50 3.29 -1.92 -1.97
CA ILE A 50 3.18 -1.22 -3.25
C ILE A 50 4.14 -0.03 -3.23
N SER A 51 5.04 0.03 -4.20
CA SER A 51 5.75 1.26 -4.51
C SER A 51 4.82 2.14 -5.32
N CYS A 52 4.34 3.25 -4.74
CA CYS A 52 3.30 4.05 -5.38
C CYS A 52 3.51 5.56 -5.31
N GLU A 53 2.91 6.25 -6.27
CA GLU A 53 2.70 7.69 -6.23
C GLU A 53 1.52 8.05 -5.30
N SER A 54 1.42 9.33 -4.93
CA SER A 54 0.45 9.82 -3.93
C SER A 54 -1.02 9.65 -4.34
N GLU A 55 -1.31 9.55 -5.63
CA GLU A 55 -2.67 9.46 -6.19
C GLU A 55 -3.29 8.07 -6.06
N LEU A 56 -2.46 7.02 -5.94
CA LEU A 56 -2.95 5.65 -5.84
C LEU A 56 -3.74 5.43 -4.55
N ARG A 57 -3.25 5.98 -3.44
CA ARG A 57 -3.84 5.84 -2.10
C ARG A 57 -5.31 6.26 -2.03
N PRO A 58 -5.70 7.50 -2.41
CA PRO A 58 -7.10 7.91 -2.35
C PRO A 58 -7.99 7.10 -3.31
N ALA A 59 -7.48 6.74 -4.49
CA ALA A 59 -8.23 5.92 -5.45
C ALA A 59 -8.53 4.51 -4.91
N LEU A 60 -7.52 3.81 -4.38
CA LEU A 60 -7.69 2.49 -3.77
C LEU A 60 -8.61 2.54 -2.56
N ASN A 61 -8.44 3.52 -1.67
CA ASN A 61 -9.31 3.66 -0.50
C ASN A 61 -10.78 3.76 -0.92
N LYS A 62 -11.08 4.62 -1.89
CA LYS A 62 -12.43 4.80 -2.41
C LYS A 62 -13.02 3.48 -2.94
N ILE A 63 -12.28 2.78 -3.81
CA ILE A 63 -12.75 1.53 -4.41
C ILE A 63 -13.00 0.46 -3.34
N LEU A 64 -12.05 0.26 -2.41
CA LEU A 64 -12.17 -0.73 -1.36
C LEU A 64 -13.35 -0.45 -0.42
N MET A 65 -13.63 0.84 -0.14
CA MET A 65 -14.79 1.26 0.64
C MET A 65 -16.11 1.04 -0.09
N GLU A 66 -16.19 1.41 -1.38
CA GLU A 66 -17.39 1.23 -2.22
C GLU A 66 -17.74 -0.25 -2.41
N GLU A 67 -16.71 -1.09 -2.57
CA GLU A 67 -16.87 -2.55 -2.67
C GLU A 67 -17.02 -3.23 -1.30
N ASN A 68 -17.00 -2.47 -0.22
CA ASN A 68 -17.17 -2.94 1.14
C ASN A 68 -16.17 -4.06 1.54
N ILE A 69 -14.96 -3.99 0.96
CA ILE A 69 -13.85 -4.90 1.26
C ILE A 69 -13.27 -4.50 2.62
N CYS A 70 -12.98 -5.47 3.48
CA CYS A 70 -12.32 -5.23 4.75
C CYS A 70 -10.81 -5.07 4.58
N PHE A 71 -10.24 -3.89 4.89
CA PHE A 71 -8.82 -3.63 4.70
C PHE A 71 -8.20 -2.69 5.74
N SER A 72 -6.88 -2.76 5.87
CA SER A 72 -6.05 -1.66 6.37
C SER A 72 -5.05 -1.23 5.33
N MET A 73 -4.70 0.05 5.37
CA MET A 73 -3.80 0.68 4.43
C MET A 73 -2.92 1.69 5.15
N ILE A 74 -1.61 1.47 5.09
CA ILE A 74 -0.58 2.32 5.69
C ILE A 74 0.24 2.93 4.57
N TYR A 75 0.23 4.25 4.48
CA TYR A 75 1.03 5.01 3.55
C TYR A 75 2.22 5.61 4.29
N ILE A 76 3.42 5.37 3.78
CA ILE A 76 4.68 5.87 4.33
C ILE A 76 5.26 6.84 3.31
N SER A 77 5.56 8.06 3.72
CA SER A 77 6.08 9.12 2.85
C SER A 77 7.04 10.03 3.60
N ASP A 78 8.22 10.21 3.05
CA ASP A 78 9.27 11.10 3.58
C ASP A 78 8.84 12.59 3.62
N LYS A 79 8.05 13.03 2.65
CA LYS A 79 7.65 14.44 2.49
C LYS A 79 6.27 14.78 3.07
N ALA A 80 5.33 13.84 3.02
CA ALA A 80 3.93 14.08 3.39
C ALA A 80 3.59 13.59 4.81
N GLY A 81 4.53 12.93 5.48
CA GLY A 81 4.27 12.17 6.69
C GLY A 81 3.56 10.84 6.39
N ASN A 82 3.48 10.00 7.40
CA ASN A 82 2.82 8.71 7.31
C ASN A 82 1.29 8.89 7.48
N MET A 83 0.50 7.99 6.89
CA MET A 83 -0.96 8.02 7.02
C MET A 83 -1.54 6.62 7.16
N VAL A 84 -2.60 6.47 7.96
CA VAL A 84 -3.35 5.21 8.11
C VAL A 84 -4.78 5.40 7.65
N SER A 85 -5.31 4.42 6.93
CA SER A 85 -6.73 4.28 6.61
C SER A 85 -7.14 2.82 6.65
N GLY A 86 -8.43 2.56 6.81
CA GLY A 86 -8.97 1.20 6.84
C GLY A 86 -10.40 1.23 7.34
N ASN A 87 -11.11 0.13 7.15
CA ASN A 87 -12.49 -0.06 7.59
C ASN A 87 -12.62 -1.38 8.33
N ARG A 88 -13.65 -1.46 9.19
CA ARG A 88 -14.01 -2.69 9.93
C ARG A 88 -12.85 -3.30 10.72
N LEU A 89 -11.86 -2.48 11.08
CA LEU A 89 -10.80 -2.82 12.02
C LEU A 89 -11.39 -2.96 13.43
N PRO A 90 -10.95 -3.95 14.22
CA PRO A 90 -11.36 -4.06 15.61
C PRO A 90 -11.11 -2.77 16.38
N GLU A 91 -12.03 -2.41 17.28
CA GLU A 91 -11.84 -1.28 18.19
C GLU A 91 -10.55 -1.49 19.00
N GLY A 92 -9.61 -0.55 18.86
CA GLY A 92 -8.27 -0.62 19.47
C GLY A 92 -7.14 -0.81 18.46
N ASP A 93 -7.36 -1.50 17.33
CA ASP A 93 -6.29 -1.75 16.37
C ASP A 93 -6.01 -0.55 15.48
N LEU A 94 -7.05 0.18 15.05
CA LEU A 94 -6.85 1.47 14.38
C LEU A 94 -6.11 2.48 15.27
N ALA A 95 -6.37 2.47 16.59
CA ALA A 95 -5.69 3.32 17.55
C ALA A 95 -4.22 2.93 17.73
N LYS A 96 -3.89 1.62 17.71
CA LYS A 96 -2.51 1.14 17.69
C LYS A 96 -1.78 1.54 16.41
N LEU A 97 -2.41 1.36 15.24
CA LEU A 97 -1.83 1.74 13.95
C LEU A 97 -1.54 3.24 13.88
N LYS A 98 -2.45 4.09 14.36
CA LYS A 98 -2.23 5.54 14.44
C LYS A 98 -1.09 5.96 15.37
N LYS A 99 -0.63 5.11 16.30
CA LYS A 99 0.54 5.40 17.16
C LYS A 99 1.88 5.09 16.48
N ILE A 100 1.87 4.28 15.43
CA ILE A 100 3.07 3.86 14.68
C ILE A 100 3.45 4.94 13.65
N VAL A 101 2.48 5.78 13.28
CA VAL A 101 2.50 6.70 12.15
C VAL A 101 2.69 8.13 12.62
#